data_AF-A0A817TAA7-F1
#
_entry.id   AF-A0A817TAA7-F1
#
_cell.length_a   1.000
_cell.length_b   1.000
_cell.length_c   1.000
_cell.angle_alpha   90.00
_cell.angle_beta   90.00
_cell.angle_gamma   90.00
#
_symmetry.space_group_name_H-M   'P 1'
#
loop_
_entity.id
_entity.type
_entity.pdbx_description
1 polymer ?
#
loop_
_entity_poly.entity_id
_entity_poly.type
_entity_poly.pdbx_seq_one_letter_code
_entity_poly.pdbx_strand_id
1 'polypeptide(L)'
;MLWVSINYELSLFYFLVINKFTNVAATTGECVYFGCVNDLCRIRDSIIEHNYCHDTFGSSGGSRAGFQVKSGSYNVVGPCIIVYDDYDCGRNLIDGNLNDQYWNNLAGIGVIQNSINPTIKYTRNITISGNTVYMSRSDACLRLNGVANKNITISNNVLYCGHQLSTKATNDLTGASMYNNAVNGTISATGIQPDGILAMFRNVFVNTSANNLYPTVGSPFINKGTNRLYQVLYDYNDIGRSMSTPTTGAYKYSTTNNSGGMTTIDFKCGSSTAAVPQYPLIR
;
A
#
# COMPACT_ATOMS: atom_id res chain seq x y z
N MET A 1 3.12 -15.82 -19.98
CA MET A 1 2.91 -14.43 -19.54
C MET A 1 1.48 -14.07 -19.91
N LEU A 2 0.55 -14.03 -18.95
CA LEU A 2 -0.82 -13.59 -19.20
C LEU A 2 -0.82 -12.06 -19.10
N TRP A 3 -0.91 -11.40 -20.25
CA TRP A 3 -1.19 -9.97 -20.30
C TRP A 3 -2.69 -9.78 -20.12
N VAL A 4 -3.13 -9.53 -18.88
CA VAL A 4 -4.49 -8.99 -18.67
C VAL A 4 -4.40 -7.49 -18.92
N SER A 5 -4.44 -7.11 -20.19
CA SER A 5 -4.57 -5.70 -20.58
C SER A 5 -6.06 -5.41 -20.71
N ILE A 6 -6.62 -4.80 -19.67
CA ILE A 6 -8.01 -4.32 -19.66
C ILE A 6 -8.01 -2.96 -20.38
N ASN A 7 -8.06 -2.96 -21.70
CA ASN A 7 -8.13 -1.76 -22.53
C ASN A 7 -9.58 -1.45 -22.87
N TYR A 8 -10.14 -0.37 -22.32
CA TYR A 8 -11.43 0.14 -22.78
C TYR A 8 -11.40 1.67 -22.88
N GLU A 9 -11.81 2.18 -24.04
CA GLU A 9 -12.31 3.53 -24.17
C GLU A 9 -13.82 3.51 -23.91
N LEU A 10 -14.29 4.41 -23.04
CA LEU A 10 -15.70 4.76 -22.71
C LEU A 10 -16.28 4.23 -21.37
N SER A 11 -16.54 5.23 -20.50
CA SER A 11 -17.49 5.36 -19.36
C SER A 11 -17.79 4.21 -18.37
N LEU A 12 -17.42 4.48 -17.11
CA LEU A 12 -17.99 4.00 -15.83
C LEU A 12 -18.27 2.50 -15.69
N PHE A 13 -17.22 1.76 -15.33
CA PHE A 13 -17.33 0.42 -14.76
C PHE A 13 -16.56 0.37 -13.44
N TYR A 14 -17.20 -0.13 -12.39
CA TYR A 14 -16.55 -0.50 -11.16
C TYR A 14 -15.96 -1.90 -11.34
N PHE A 15 -14.65 -2.01 -11.37
CA PHE A 15 -13.98 -3.31 -11.41
C PHE A 15 -13.57 -3.70 -9.99
N LEU A 16 -14.06 -4.86 -9.54
CA LEU A 16 -13.43 -5.61 -8.45
C LEU A 16 -12.42 -6.55 -9.09
N VAL A 17 -11.14 -6.26 -8.89
CA VAL A 17 -10.05 -7.04 -9.48
C VAL A 17 -9.38 -7.85 -8.38
N ILE A 18 -9.66 -9.16 -8.36
CA ILE A 18 -9.08 -10.14 -7.44
C ILE A 18 -8.28 -11.14 -8.27
N ASN A 19 -6.95 -11.22 -8.06
CA ASN A 19 -6.10 -12.15 -8.80
C ASN A 19 -5.02 -12.81 -7.94
N LYS A 20 -4.70 -14.06 -8.29
CA LYS A 20 -3.51 -14.80 -7.81
C LYS A 20 -2.51 -14.92 -8.96
N PHE A 21 -1.32 -14.32 -8.81
CA PHE A 21 -0.22 -14.55 -9.73
C PHE A 21 0.87 -15.37 -9.05
N THR A 22 1.14 -16.55 -9.58
CA THR A 22 2.22 -17.45 -9.13
C THR A 22 3.19 -17.67 -10.29
N ASN A 23 4.50 -17.73 -10.02
CA ASN A 23 5.55 -18.00 -11.03
C ASN A 23 5.59 -16.99 -12.19
N VAL A 24 5.56 -15.69 -11.90
CA VAL A 24 5.72 -14.65 -12.93
C VAL A 24 7.16 -14.72 -13.46
N ALA A 25 7.32 -15.15 -14.72
CA ALA A 25 8.61 -15.38 -15.34
C ALA A 25 9.53 -14.14 -15.30
N ALA A 26 10.84 -14.40 -15.28
CA ALA A 26 11.91 -13.52 -14.81
C ALA A 26 12.18 -12.20 -15.57
N THR A 27 11.33 -11.80 -16.51
CA THR A 27 11.69 -10.73 -17.47
C THR A 27 11.25 -9.34 -17.03
N THR A 28 10.05 -9.15 -16.48
CA THR A 28 9.56 -7.82 -16.08
C THR A 28 9.66 -7.59 -14.57
N GLY A 29 9.35 -8.61 -13.76
CA GLY A 29 9.30 -8.48 -12.31
C GLY A 29 8.07 -7.73 -11.80
N GLU A 30 7.03 -7.62 -12.63
CA GLU A 30 5.73 -7.02 -12.31
C GLU A 30 4.61 -8.07 -12.37
N CYS A 31 3.73 -8.14 -11.36
CA CYS A 31 2.59 -9.06 -11.38
C CYS A 31 1.39 -8.51 -12.14
N VAL A 32 1.04 -7.23 -11.94
CA VAL A 32 -0.10 -6.59 -12.63
C VAL A 32 0.19 -5.13 -12.93
N TYR A 33 -0.30 -4.69 -14.08
CA TYR A 33 -0.40 -3.27 -14.43
C TYR A 33 -1.86 -2.88 -14.58
N PHE A 34 -2.19 -1.74 -13.99
CA PHE A 34 -3.49 -1.10 -14.12
C PHE A 34 -3.33 0.16 -14.97
N GLY A 35 -3.98 0.19 -16.13
CA GLY A 35 -3.83 1.25 -17.14
C GLY A 35 -2.66 1.02 -18.11
N CYS A 36 -2.44 1.97 -19.01
CA CYS A 36 -1.46 1.87 -20.08
C CYS A 36 -0.27 2.80 -19.88
N VAL A 37 0.84 2.44 -20.51
CA VAL A 37 1.98 3.36 -20.68
C VAL A 37 1.50 4.59 -21.44
N ASN A 38 2.00 5.76 -21.04
CA ASN A 38 1.67 7.06 -21.65
C ASN A 38 0.18 7.40 -21.65
N ASP A 39 -0.57 6.88 -20.66
CA ASP A 39 -1.95 7.29 -20.45
C ASP A 39 -2.90 6.95 -21.63
N LEU A 40 -2.51 5.98 -22.46
CA LEU A 40 -3.32 5.52 -23.60
C LEU A 40 -4.60 4.80 -23.17
N CYS A 41 -4.66 4.34 -21.93
CA CYS A 41 -5.83 3.77 -21.29
C CYS A 41 -5.72 3.98 -19.77
N ARG A 42 -6.86 4.24 -19.12
CA ARG A 42 -6.94 4.58 -17.71
C ARG A 42 -7.87 3.64 -16.99
N ILE A 43 -7.48 3.22 -15.78
CA ILE A 43 -8.38 2.57 -14.83
C ILE A 43 -8.78 3.60 -13.78
N ARG A 44 -10.08 3.78 -13.58
CA ARG A 44 -10.62 4.74 -12.62
C ARG A 44 -11.69 4.09 -11.78
N ASP A 45 -11.94 4.66 -10.60
CA ASP A 45 -13.06 4.27 -9.73
C ASP A 45 -13.13 2.76 -9.47
N SER A 46 -11.96 2.13 -9.32
CA SER A 46 -11.81 0.67 -9.29
C SER A 46 -11.20 0.22 -7.98
N ILE A 47 -11.75 -0.84 -7.40
CA ILE A 47 -11.18 -1.43 -6.18
C ILE A 47 -10.34 -2.64 -6.57
N ILE A 48 -9.05 -2.51 -6.28
CA ILE A 48 -8.07 -3.56 -6.44
C ILE A 48 -7.75 -4.02 -5.03
N GLU A 49 -8.41 -5.07 -4.60
CA GLU A 49 -8.23 -5.61 -3.27
C GLU A 49 -7.95 -7.10 -3.37
N HIS A 50 -7.30 -7.64 -2.34
CA HIS A 50 -7.00 -9.07 -2.28
C HIS A 50 -6.19 -9.51 -3.49
N ASN A 51 -5.16 -8.75 -3.86
CA ASN A 51 -4.23 -9.19 -4.89
C ASN A 51 -2.95 -9.70 -4.25
N TYR A 52 -2.49 -10.86 -4.70
CA TYR A 52 -1.27 -11.49 -4.21
C TYR A 52 -0.25 -11.59 -5.34
N CYS A 53 0.93 -11.04 -5.09
CA CYS A 53 2.07 -11.06 -5.98
C CYS A 53 3.27 -11.61 -5.24
N HIS A 54 3.80 -12.71 -5.72
CA HIS A 54 5.03 -13.32 -5.21
C HIS A 54 5.91 -13.80 -6.35
N ASP A 55 7.15 -14.15 -6.02
CA ASP A 55 8.09 -14.78 -6.96
C ASP A 55 8.40 -13.95 -8.22
N THR A 56 8.45 -12.62 -8.08
CA THR A 56 8.91 -11.70 -9.13
C THR A 56 10.45 -11.74 -9.22
N PHE A 57 11.00 -12.86 -9.64
CA PHE A 57 12.45 -13.05 -9.72
C PHE A 57 13.05 -12.37 -10.96
N GLY A 58 14.34 -12.03 -10.90
CA GLY A 58 15.19 -11.92 -12.10
C GLY A 58 15.13 -10.66 -12.98
N SER A 59 14.27 -9.67 -12.73
CA SER A 59 14.30 -8.46 -13.58
C SER A 59 15.49 -7.55 -13.24
N SER A 60 16.36 -7.28 -14.20
CA SER A 60 17.58 -6.47 -14.05
C SER A 60 17.36 -4.97 -14.27
N GLY A 61 16.11 -4.53 -14.49
CA GLY A 61 15.73 -3.11 -14.66
C GLY A 61 14.81 -2.65 -13.53
N GLY A 62 14.79 -1.34 -13.25
CA GLY A 62 14.03 -0.68 -12.17
C GLY A 62 12.50 -0.82 -12.19
N SER A 63 11.95 -1.82 -12.88
CA SER A 63 10.54 -2.16 -13.01
C SER A 63 10.12 -3.27 -12.05
N ARG A 64 10.70 -3.30 -10.85
CA ARG A 64 10.29 -4.24 -9.81
C ARG A 64 9.13 -3.57 -9.06
N ALA A 65 7.91 -3.79 -9.52
CA ALA A 65 6.70 -3.36 -8.82
C ALA A 65 5.81 -4.60 -8.69
N GLY A 66 5.39 -4.99 -7.49
CA GLY A 66 4.43 -6.10 -7.40
C GLY A 66 3.18 -5.76 -8.21
N PHE A 67 2.63 -4.57 -7.94
CA PHE A 67 1.51 -3.98 -8.65
C PHE A 67 1.87 -2.58 -9.11
N GLN A 68 1.40 -2.18 -10.28
CA GLN A 68 1.67 -0.85 -10.81
C GLN A 68 0.41 -0.19 -11.35
N VAL A 69 0.18 1.06 -10.95
CA VAL A 69 -0.95 1.89 -11.39
C VAL A 69 -0.41 2.96 -12.30
N LYS A 70 -0.61 2.80 -13.61
CA LYS A 70 -0.06 3.72 -14.63
C LYS A 70 -0.74 5.07 -14.57
N SER A 71 -0.09 6.07 -15.19
CA SER A 71 -0.57 7.44 -15.18
C SER A 71 -1.99 7.59 -15.69
N GLY A 72 -2.69 8.58 -15.13
CA GLY A 72 -4.11 8.84 -15.37
C GLY A 72 -5.06 7.86 -14.71
N SER A 73 -4.56 6.78 -14.10
CA SER A 73 -5.38 5.84 -13.33
C SER A 73 -5.49 6.27 -11.86
N TYR A 74 -6.65 6.08 -11.24
CA TYR A 74 -6.94 6.52 -9.86
C TYR A 74 -7.91 5.60 -9.11
N ASN A 75 -8.05 5.81 -7.79
CA ASN A 75 -8.86 5.04 -6.83
C ASN A 75 -8.41 3.59 -6.54
N VAL A 76 -7.15 3.26 -6.83
CA VAL A 76 -6.61 1.89 -6.70
C VAL A 76 -6.09 1.57 -5.29
N VAL A 77 -6.59 0.46 -4.70
CA VAL A 77 -6.13 -0.15 -3.43
C VAL A 77 -5.14 -1.30 -3.72
N GLY A 78 -4.32 -1.75 -2.77
CA GLY A 78 -3.56 -3.01 -2.88
C GLY A 78 -2.08 -2.97 -2.43
N PRO A 79 -1.42 -4.14 -2.28
CA PRO A 79 -0.11 -4.23 -1.65
C PRO A 79 1.03 -3.98 -2.65
N CYS A 80 2.20 -3.55 -2.17
CA CYS A 80 3.42 -3.42 -3.00
C CYS A 80 3.20 -2.62 -4.29
N ILE A 81 2.41 -1.54 -4.20
CA ILE A 81 2.01 -0.74 -5.35
C ILE A 81 3.09 0.28 -5.68
N ILE A 82 3.31 0.50 -6.98
CA ILE A 82 3.88 1.73 -7.54
C ILE A 82 2.75 2.55 -8.18
N VAL A 83 2.45 3.72 -7.62
CA VAL A 83 1.44 4.65 -8.15
C VAL A 83 2.09 5.81 -8.90
N TYR A 84 1.54 6.13 -10.07
CA TYR A 84 1.90 7.27 -10.93
C TYR A 84 0.84 8.38 -10.86
N ASP A 85 1.15 9.58 -11.37
CA ASP A 85 0.23 10.75 -11.33
C ASP A 85 -1.13 10.45 -11.98
N ASP A 86 -2.19 10.94 -11.36
CA ASP A 86 -3.59 10.79 -11.79
C ASP A 86 -4.09 12.00 -12.59
N TYR A 87 -3.28 13.04 -12.76
CA TYR A 87 -3.66 14.29 -13.42
C TYR A 87 -4.79 15.06 -12.73
N ASP A 88 -4.84 15.04 -11.39
CA ASP A 88 -5.95 15.64 -10.61
C ASP A 88 -7.33 15.04 -10.96
N CYS A 89 -7.37 13.81 -11.51
CA CYS A 89 -8.62 13.15 -11.87
C CYS A 89 -9.28 12.42 -10.69
N GLY A 90 -8.59 12.27 -9.55
CA GLY A 90 -9.19 11.66 -8.37
C GLY A 90 -8.24 11.57 -7.19
N ARG A 91 -8.39 10.50 -6.41
CA ARG A 91 -7.52 10.19 -5.28
C ARG A 91 -7.01 8.76 -5.43
N ASN A 92 -5.76 8.51 -5.08
CA ASN A 92 -5.24 7.16 -4.96
C ASN A 92 -5.25 6.74 -3.49
N LEU A 93 -5.93 5.64 -3.14
CA LEU A 93 -6.03 5.13 -1.78
C LEU A 93 -5.28 3.79 -1.66
N ILE A 94 -4.10 3.80 -1.05
CA ILE A 94 -3.31 2.60 -0.76
C ILE A 94 -3.54 2.20 0.70
N ASP A 95 -4.38 1.18 0.95
CA ASP A 95 -4.73 0.79 2.32
C ASP A 95 -4.71 -0.71 2.60
N GLY A 96 -4.44 -1.04 3.87
CA GLY A 96 -4.70 -2.37 4.43
C GLY A 96 -3.71 -3.43 3.98
N ASN A 97 -2.55 -3.00 3.49
CA ASN A 97 -1.60 -3.88 2.82
C ASN A 97 -0.54 -4.41 3.76
N LEU A 98 -0.22 -5.68 3.56
CA LEU A 98 0.90 -6.33 4.22
C LEU A 98 2.02 -6.60 3.21
N ASN A 99 3.22 -6.13 3.51
CA ASN A 99 4.43 -6.48 2.78
C ASN A 99 5.41 -7.11 3.78
N ASP A 100 5.79 -8.36 3.54
CA ASP A 100 6.78 -9.10 4.32
C ASP A 100 8.00 -9.42 3.47
N GLN A 101 9.17 -9.37 4.12
CA GLN A 101 10.55 -9.32 3.66
C GLN A 101 10.98 -10.41 2.67
N TYR A 102 10.18 -11.44 2.43
CA TYR A 102 10.81 -12.71 2.09
C TYR A 102 11.46 -12.77 0.71
N TRP A 103 10.95 -12.14 -0.36
CA TRP A 103 11.49 -12.51 -1.70
C TRP A 103 11.86 -11.44 -2.71
N ASN A 104 11.58 -10.14 -2.53
CA ASN A 104 11.84 -9.17 -3.59
C ASN A 104 12.50 -7.86 -3.09
N ASN A 105 13.42 -7.29 -3.88
CA ASN A 105 13.99 -5.93 -3.68
C ASN A 105 12.97 -4.81 -3.98
N LEU A 106 11.68 -5.06 -3.72
CA LEU A 106 10.59 -4.12 -3.93
C LEU A 106 10.59 -3.09 -2.79
N ALA A 107 10.33 -1.83 -3.12
CA ALA A 107 9.90 -0.88 -2.10
C ALA A 107 8.64 -1.43 -1.41
N GLY A 108 8.53 -1.26 -0.10
CA GLY A 108 7.37 -1.71 0.67
C GLY A 108 6.06 -1.20 0.09
N ILE A 109 6.02 0.13 -0.04
CA ILE A 109 5.06 0.92 -0.81
C ILE A 109 5.87 1.95 -1.61
N GLY A 110 5.67 2.01 -2.92
CA GLY A 110 6.31 2.97 -3.80
C GLY A 110 5.31 3.96 -4.36
N VAL A 111 5.61 5.24 -4.29
CA VAL A 111 4.97 6.25 -5.12
C VAL A 111 6.06 6.85 -5.97
N ILE A 112 5.93 6.74 -7.29
CA ILE A 112 6.98 7.13 -8.23
C ILE A 112 6.38 8.00 -9.33
N GLN A 113 7.06 9.10 -9.62
CA GLN A 113 6.77 9.95 -10.77
C GLN A 113 6.83 9.17 -12.09
N ASN A 114 5.94 9.52 -13.02
CA ASN A 114 6.05 9.07 -14.41
C ASN A 114 7.29 9.67 -15.07
N SER A 115 8.32 8.86 -15.29
CA SER A 115 9.53 9.30 -15.98
C SER A 115 9.38 9.34 -17.51
N ILE A 116 8.27 8.85 -18.06
CA ILE A 116 8.08 8.71 -19.52
C ILE A 116 7.43 9.96 -20.14
N ASN A 117 6.73 10.78 -19.34
CA ASN A 117 6.18 12.05 -19.81
C ASN A 117 6.86 13.25 -19.11
N PRO A 118 7.76 13.99 -19.79
CA PRO A 118 8.51 15.10 -19.19
C PRO A 118 7.64 16.28 -18.76
N THR A 119 6.38 16.34 -19.22
CA THR A 119 5.43 17.40 -18.91
C THR A 119 4.78 17.22 -17.54
N ILE A 120 4.74 15.99 -17.01
CA ILE A 120 4.15 15.69 -15.71
C ILE A 120 5.25 15.46 -14.69
N LYS A 121 5.39 16.44 -13.80
CA LYS A 121 6.52 16.46 -12.87
C LYS A 121 6.25 15.72 -11.56
N TYR A 122 5.00 15.52 -11.14
CA TYR A 122 4.76 15.06 -9.77
C TYR A 122 3.45 14.27 -9.57
N THR A 123 3.51 13.17 -8.79
CA THR A 123 2.32 12.42 -8.33
C THR A 123 1.63 13.14 -7.17
N ARG A 124 0.29 13.25 -7.16
CA ARG A 124 -0.50 13.98 -6.13
C ARG A 124 -1.76 13.22 -5.70
N ASN A 125 -2.52 13.78 -4.74
CA ASN A 125 -3.80 13.22 -4.26
C ASN A 125 -3.70 11.77 -3.77
N ILE A 126 -2.77 11.50 -2.86
CA ILE A 126 -2.48 10.13 -2.39
C ILE A 126 -2.85 10.01 -0.92
N THR A 127 -3.57 8.95 -0.58
CA THR A 127 -3.79 8.53 0.79
C THR A 127 -3.19 7.14 0.99
N ILE A 128 -2.25 7.01 1.93
CA ILE A 128 -1.58 5.76 2.30
C ILE A 128 -1.96 5.47 3.75
N SER A 129 -2.83 4.49 3.97
CA SER A 129 -3.40 4.24 5.30
C SER A 129 -3.30 2.79 5.75
N GLY A 130 -3.13 2.54 7.05
CA GLY A 130 -3.40 1.21 7.59
C GLY A 130 -2.54 0.08 7.03
N ASN A 131 -1.35 0.36 6.50
CA ASN A 131 -0.47 -0.65 5.92
C ASN A 131 0.57 -1.14 6.93
N THR A 132 1.04 -2.38 6.81
CA THR A 132 2.22 -2.90 7.51
C THR A 132 3.28 -3.29 6.48
N VAL A 133 4.44 -2.65 6.54
CA VAL A 133 5.64 -3.03 5.79
C VAL A 133 6.68 -3.53 6.78
N TYR A 134 7.15 -4.76 6.60
CA TYR A 134 8.12 -5.39 7.50
C TYR A 134 9.40 -5.78 6.76
N MET A 135 10.51 -5.29 7.32
CA MET A 135 11.90 -5.45 6.93
C MET A 135 12.14 -5.42 5.41
N SER A 136 11.50 -4.47 4.69
CA SER A 136 11.74 -4.28 3.25
C SER A 136 13.23 -4.16 2.95
N ARG A 137 13.71 -4.87 1.91
CA ARG A 137 15.12 -4.85 1.45
C ARG A 137 15.46 -3.65 0.56
N SER A 138 14.50 -2.77 0.31
CA SER A 138 14.74 -1.51 -0.39
C SER A 138 15.45 -0.50 0.52
N ASP A 139 15.80 0.68 -0.02
CA ASP A 139 16.40 1.75 0.79
C ASP A 139 15.39 2.45 1.71
N ALA A 140 14.08 2.18 1.58
CA ALA A 140 13.03 2.68 2.45
C ALA A 140 11.73 1.85 2.40
N CYS A 141 11.05 1.62 3.53
CA CYS A 141 9.73 0.96 3.49
C CYS A 141 8.70 1.73 2.68
N LEU A 142 8.70 3.06 2.83
CA LEU A 142 7.86 3.95 2.04
C LEU A 142 8.75 4.87 1.21
N ARG A 143 8.57 4.85 -0.11
CA ARG A 143 9.33 5.70 -1.04
C ARG A 143 8.37 6.63 -1.78
N LEU A 144 8.63 7.93 -1.68
CA LEU A 144 7.84 9.02 -2.25
C LEU A 144 8.72 9.81 -3.23
N ASN A 145 9.00 9.20 -4.38
CA ASN A 145 9.87 9.79 -5.39
C ASN A 145 9.05 10.59 -6.40
N GLY A 146 9.36 11.88 -6.55
CA GLY A 146 8.65 12.73 -7.49
C GLY A 146 7.16 12.90 -7.14
N VAL A 147 6.88 13.05 -5.85
CA VAL A 147 5.53 13.37 -5.34
C VAL A 147 5.42 14.89 -5.19
N ALA A 148 4.23 15.42 -5.48
CA ALA A 148 3.90 16.83 -5.34
C ALA A 148 3.53 17.11 -3.89
N ASN A 149 3.74 18.34 -3.45
CA ASN A 149 3.37 18.82 -2.13
C ASN A 149 1.85 19.07 -1.95
N LYS A 150 0.99 18.31 -2.64
CA LYS A 150 -0.46 18.53 -2.69
C LYS A 150 -1.24 17.26 -2.34
N ASN A 151 -2.09 17.37 -1.32
CA ASN A 151 -3.07 16.35 -0.91
C ASN A 151 -2.47 14.96 -0.66
N ILE A 152 -1.33 14.91 0.05
CA ILE A 152 -0.71 13.65 0.47
C ILE A 152 -1.04 13.40 1.94
N THR A 153 -1.65 12.26 2.24
CA THR A 153 -1.96 11.82 3.60
C THR A 153 -1.38 10.44 3.84
N ILE A 154 -0.56 10.30 4.88
CA ILE A 154 0.05 9.03 5.28
C ILE A 154 -0.34 8.77 6.72
N SER A 155 -1.20 7.80 6.99
CA SER A 155 -1.74 7.60 8.34
C SER A 155 -1.82 6.16 8.78
N ASN A 156 -1.67 5.90 10.08
CA ASN A 156 -1.94 4.58 10.65
C ASN A 156 -1.12 3.44 10.02
N ASN A 157 0.06 3.70 9.43
CA ASN A 157 0.92 2.67 8.86
C ASN A 157 1.95 2.17 9.88
N VAL A 158 2.37 0.92 9.77
CA VAL A 158 3.54 0.34 10.46
C VAL A 158 4.65 0.15 9.42
N LEU A 159 5.68 0.99 9.47
CA LEU A 159 6.83 0.98 8.55
C LEU A 159 8.05 0.44 9.30
N TYR A 160 8.19 -0.88 9.35
CA TYR A 160 9.26 -1.55 10.08
C TYR A 160 10.43 -1.91 9.14
N CYS A 161 11.49 -1.10 8.99
CA CYS A 161 12.49 -1.35 7.91
C CYS A 161 13.80 -1.98 8.36
N GLY A 162 14.00 -2.19 9.67
CA GLY A 162 15.14 -2.91 10.24
C GLY A 162 16.49 -2.18 10.16
N HIS A 163 16.83 -1.50 9.05
CA HIS A 163 18.23 -1.10 8.80
C HIS A 163 18.48 0.23 8.05
N GLN A 164 17.49 0.94 7.50
CA GLN A 164 17.74 2.22 6.80
C GLN A 164 16.67 3.28 7.09
N LEU A 165 15.80 3.54 6.11
CA LEU A 165 14.81 4.60 6.16
C LEU A 165 13.43 3.99 6.35
N SER A 166 12.64 4.52 7.28
CA SER A 166 11.21 4.22 7.33
C SER A 166 10.48 4.85 6.15
N THR A 167 10.90 6.06 5.78
CA THR A 167 10.35 6.81 4.65
C THR A 167 11.45 7.58 3.95
N LYS A 168 11.44 7.57 2.62
CA LYS A 168 12.32 8.38 1.78
C LYS A 168 11.48 9.19 0.79
N ALA A 169 11.71 10.49 0.73
CA ALA A 169 11.16 11.38 -0.28
C ALA A 169 12.28 12.17 -0.95
N THR A 170 12.22 12.29 -2.27
CA THR A 170 13.22 13.08 -3.03
C THR A 170 12.84 14.55 -3.16
N ASN A 171 11.58 14.88 -2.89
CA ASN A 171 11.02 16.22 -3.07
C ASN A 171 10.61 16.81 -1.73
N ASP A 172 10.45 18.14 -1.69
CA ASP A 172 9.79 18.81 -0.57
C ASP A 172 8.30 18.43 -0.55
N LEU A 173 7.87 17.90 0.60
CA LEU A 173 6.51 17.46 0.85
C LEU A 173 5.78 18.44 1.79
N THR A 174 6.15 19.73 1.78
CA THR A 174 5.46 20.78 2.56
C THR A 174 3.96 20.78 2.29
N GLY A 175 3.16 20.41 3.29
CA GLY A 175 1.70 20.27 3.16
C GLY A 175 1.21 18.81 3.02
N ALA A 176 2.12 17.85 2.88
CA ALA A 176 1.85 16.45 3.16
C ALA A 176 1.69 16.24 4.67
N SER A 177 0.80 15.33 5.04
CA SER A 177 0.52 15.05 6.45
C SER A 177 0.81 13.60 6.79
N MET A 178 1.49 13.38 7.92
CA MET A 178 1.84 12.05 8.41
C MET A 178 1.32 11.85 9.83
N TYR A 179 0.32 10.99 10.03
CA TYR A 179 -0.39 10.82 11.31
C TYR A 179 -0.32 9.41 11.88
N ASN A 180 0.08 9.27 13.15
CA ASN A 180 -0.06 8.03 13.92
C ASN A 180 0.55 6.78 13.22
N ASN A 181 1.63 7.01 12.48
CA ASN A 181 2.42 5.95 11.88
C ASN A 181 3.43 5.42 12.89
N ALA A 182 3.54 4.11 12.98
CA ALA A 182 4.62 3.45 13.69
C ALA A 182 5.81 3.27 12.73
N VAL A 183 6.99 3.74 13.11
CA VAL A 183 8.17 3.72 12.22
C VAL A 183 9.38 3.08 12.91
N ASN A 184 10.05 2.19 12.18
CA ASN A 184 11.40 1.69 12.48
C ASN A 184 12.34 2.15 11.37
N GLY A 185 13.22 3.08 11.71
CA GLY A 185 14.13 3.73 10.78
C GLY A 185 13.88 5.23 10.70
N THR A 186 14.77 5.94 10.02
CA THR A 186 14.69 7.40 9.91
C THR A 186 13.76 7.81 8.76
N ILE A 187 13.10 8.95 8.93
CA ILE A 187 12.36 9.60 7.83
C ILE A 187 13.33 10.55 7.15
N SER A 188 13.64 10.29 5.89
CA SER A 188 14.40 11.19 5.02
C SER A 188 13.44 11.87 4.06
N ALA A 189 12.76 12.90 4.55
CA ALA A 189 11.81 13.70 3.79
C ALA A 189 11.77 15.13 4.34
N THR A 190 11.80 16.13 3.46
CA THR A 190 11.64 17.54 3.82
C THR A 190 10.15 17.91 3.79
N GLY A 191 9.71 18.79 4.70
CA GLY A 191 8.36 19.37 4.67
C GLY A 191 7.22 18.47 5.16
N ILE A 192 7.48 17.18 5.43
CA ILE A 192 6.51 16.34 6.15
C ILE A 192 6.42 16.84 7.59
N GLN A 193 5.19 17.08 8.06
CA GLN A 193 4.90 17.29 9.47
C GLN A 193 4.50 15.95 10.12
N PRO A 194 5.42 15.26 10.81
CA PRO A 194 5.06 14.07 11.56
C PRO A 194 4.25 14.44 12.80
N ASP A 195 3.08 13.82 12.94
CA ASP A 195 2.23 13.92 14.12
C ASP A 195 1.89 12.52 14.65
N GLY A 196 1.95 12.35 15.97
CA GLY A 196 1.64 11.09 16.63
C GLY A 196 2.54 9.91 16.24
N ILE A 197 3.76 10.13 15.75
CA ILE A 197 4.68 9.03 15.41
C ILE A 197 4.88 8.14 16.64
N LEU A 198 4.61 6.85 16.46
CA LEU A 198 4.85 5.85 17.50
C LEU A 198 6.30 5.38 17.34
N ALA A 199 7.18 5.88 18.22
CA ALA A 199 8.54 5.39 18.34
C ALA A 199 8.52 3.89 18.69
N MET A 200 9.50 3.16 18.17
CA MET A 200 9.43 1.72 18.03
C MET A 200 9.66 0.93 19.33
N PHE A 201 9.07 -0.26 19.40
CA PHE A 201 9.20 -1.23 20.49
C PHE A 201 9.67 -2.58 19.91
N ARG A 202 10.46 -3.36 20.68
CA ARG A 202 10.85 -4.73 20.30
C ARG A 202 9.66 -5.68 20.53
N ASN A 203 9.60 -6.79 19.78
CA ASN A 203 8.63 -7.89 20.00
C ASN A 203 7.16 -7.46 19.90
N VAL A 204 6.85 -6.58 18.94
CA VAL A 204 5.49 -6.04 18.71
C VAL A 204 4.61 -6.93 17.83
N PHE A 205 5.18 -7.98 17.24
CA PHE A 205 4.50 -8.93 16.36
C PHE A 205 4.58 -10.35 16.93
N VAL A 206 3.53 -11.15 16.71
CA VAL A 206 3.37 -12.48 17.32
C VAL A 206 4.49 -13.44 16.92
N ASN A 207 4.81 -13.55 15.62
CA ASN A 207 5.89 -14.43 15.16
C ASN A 207 6.41 -13.99 13.79
N THR A 208 7.37 -13.07 13.77
CA THR A 208 7.97 -12.55 12.53
C THR A 208 8.73 -13.62 11.73
N SER A 209 9.21 -14.69 12.38
CA SER A 209 9.92 -15.78 11.67
C SER A 209 8.98 -16.68 10.85
N ALA A 210 7.69 -16.67 11.20
CA ALA A 210 6.62 -17.35 10.47
C ALA A 210 5.75 -16.35 9.70
N ASN A 211 6.29 -15.17 9.38
CA ASN A 211 5.58 -14.08 8.70
C ASN A 211 4.32 -13.57 9.42
N ASN A 212 4.18 -13.87 10.73
CA ASN A 212 3.05 -13.44 11.53
C ASN A 212 3.26 -12.05 12.11
N LEU A 213 2.89 -11.05 11.31
CA LEU A 213 2.94 -9.62 11.61
C LEU A 213 1.67 -9.12 12.34
N TYR A 214 0.88 -10.03 12.92
CA TYR A 214 -0.20 -9.66 13.82
C TYR A 214 0.35 -9.05 15.12
N PRO A 215 -0.23 -7.95 15.63
CA PRO A 215 0.25 -7.30 16.86
C PRO A 215 0.19 -8.23 18.08
N THR A 216 1.20 -8.18 18.95
CA THR A 216 1.20 -8.88 20.25
C THR A 216 0.23 -8.22 21.24
N VAL A 217 -0.13 -8.95 22.31
CA VAL A 217 -0.80 -8.36 23.48
C VAL A 217 0.04 -7.21 24.01
N GLY A 218 -0.59 -6.06 24.25
CA GLY A 218 0.11 -4.87 24.73
C GLY A 218 0.94 -4.15 23.67
N SER A 219 0.84 -4.57 22.40
CA SER A 219 1.50 -3.87 21.30
C SER A 219 1.11 -2.38 21.31
N PRO A 220 2.08 -1.48 21.11
CA PRO A 220 1.86 -0.03 21.06
C PRO A 220 0.99 0.40 19.87
N PHE A 221 0.66 -0.51 18.94
CA PHE A 221 -0.18 -0.21 17.79
C PHE A 221 -1.67 -0.22 18.12
N ILE A 222 -2.04 -0.90 19.22
CA ILE A 222 -3.44 -1.14 19.59
C ILE A 222 -4.10 0.18 19.98
N ASN A 223 -5.20 0.52 19.29
CA ASN A 223 -5.98 1.73 19.51
C ASN A 223 -5.18 3.03 19.44
N LYS A 224 -4.10 3.06 18.65
CA LYS A 224 -3.27 4.27 18.47
C LYS A 224 -3.43 4.95 17.13
N GLY A 225 -4.16 4.37 16.20
CA GLY A 225 -4.47 5.05 14.95
C GLY A 225 -5.46 6.20 15.17
N THR A 226 -5.54 7.09 14.19
CA THR A 226 -6.47 8.21 14.14
C THR A 226 -7.63 7.89 13.19
N ASN A 227 -8.84 8.26 13.57
CA ASN A 227 -9.93 8.36 12.60
C ASN A 227 -9.78 9.63 11.78
N ARG A 228 -9.48 9.45 10.50
CA ARG A 228 -9.41 10.51 9.51
C ARG A 228 -10.25 10.11 8.31
N LEU A 229 -10.57 11.11 7.49
CA LEU A 229 -11.13 10.89 6.17
C LEU A 229 -10.34 9.75 5.50
N TYR A 230 -11.08 8.76 4.98
CA TYR A 230 -10.53 7.57 4.30
C TYR A 230 -9.90 6.51 5.21
N GLN A 231 -10.20 6.51 6.52
CA GLN A 231 -9.96 5.32 7.33
C GLN A 231 -10.78 4.16 6.78
N VAL A 232 -10.11 3.05 6.49
CA VAL A 232 -10.79 1.84 6.00
C VAL A 232 -11.53 1.14 7.14
N LEU A 233 -12.70 0.61 6.79
CA LEU A 233 -13.63 0.00 7.73
C LEU A 233 -13.17 -1.38 8.20
N TYR A 234 -12.33 -2.07 7.42
CA TYR A 234 -11.90 -3.44 7.67
C TYR A 234 -10.37 -3.55 7.67
N ASP A 235 -9.83 -4.56 8.35
CA ASP A 235 -8.40 -4.84 8.37
C ASP A 235 -8.00 -5.91 7.33
N TYR A 236 -6.76 -6.38 7.40
CA TYR A 236 -6.25 -7.44 6.54
C TYR A 236 -6.98 -8.78 6.74
N ASN A 237 -7.60 -9.01 7.90
CA ASN A 237 -8.38 -10.21 8.20
C ASN A 237 -9.89 -10.01 7.96
N ASP A 238 -10.29 -8.94 7.28
CA ASP A 238 -11.68 -8.53 7.08
C ASP A 238 -12.46 -8.28 8.39
N ILE A 239 -11.75 -7.86 9.44
CA ILE A 239 -12.33 -7.53 10.73
C ILE A 239 -12.58 -6.02 10.80
N GLY A 240 -13.83 -5.64 11.11
CA GLY A 240 -14.22 -4.25 11.25
C GLY A 240 -13.36 -3.47 12.26
N ARG A 241 -12.73 -2.38 11.84
CA ARG A 241 -11.86 -1.51 12.64
C ARG A 241 -12.67 -0.55 13.52
N SER A 242 -12.07 -0.08 14.60
CA SER A 242 -12.64 1.01 15.40
C SER A 242 -12.65 2.31 14.58
N MET A 243 -13.80 2.98 14.53
CA MET A 243 -13.97 4.28 13.88
C MET A 243 -13.48 5.45 14.72
N SER A 244 -12.88 5.25 15.89
CA SER A 244 -12.32 6.35 16.69
C SER A 244 -10.81 6.21 16.85
N THR A 245 -10.38 4.99 17.13
CA THR A 245 -9.00 4.66 17.49
C THR A 245 -8.67 3.29 16.92
N PRO A 246 -8.45 3.15 15.59
CA PRO A 246 -8.06 1.87 15.01
C PRO A 246 -6.70 1.40 15.53
N THR A 247 -6.42 0.10 15.39
CA THR A 247 -5.05 -0.39 15.47
C THR A 247 -4.23 0.15 14.29
N THR A 248 -3.03 0.66 14.56
CA THR A 248 -2.07 1.07 13.52
C THR A 248 -1.54 -0.16 12.77
N GLY A 249 -1.49 -0.11 11.45
CA GLY A 249 -1.02 -1.18 10.58
C GLY A 249 -2.14 -1.98 9.91
N ALA A 250 -1.75 -3.02 9.18
CA ALA A 250 -2.61 -3.88 8.38
C ALA A 250 -3.65 -4.66 9.19
N TYR A 251 -3.36 -4.93 10.47
CA TYR A 251 -4.21 -5.75 11.33
C TYR A 251 -4.92 -4.92 12.40
N LYS A 252 -6.17 -5.29 12.67
CA LYS A 252 -6.87 -4.98 13.91
C LYS A 252 -6.48 -6.02 14.94
N TYR A 253 -6.07 -5.55 16.11
CA TYR A 253 -5.93 -6.42 17.27
C TYR A 253 -7.31 -6.69 17.90
N SER A 254 -7.63 -7.96 18.08
CA SER A 254 -8.90 -8.43 18.67
C SER A 254 -8.71 -9.57 19.66
N THR A 255 -7.70 -10.41 19.45
CA THR A 255 -7.42 -11.62 20.24
C THR A 255 -5.91 -11.81 20.38
N THR A 256 -5.47 -12.70 21.26
CA THR A 256 -4.04 -13.09 21.40
C THR A 256 -3.48 -13.72 20.13
N ASN A 257 -4.29 -14.52 19.45
CA ASN A 257 -3.93 -15.20 18.22
C ASN A 257 -4.49 -14.44 17.02
N ASN A 258 -3.75 -14.50 15.91
CA ASN A 258 -4.25 -14.04 14.63
C ASN A 258 -5.39 -14.97 14.17
N SER A 259 -6.62 -14.48 14.13
CA SER A 259 -7.79 -15.25 13.70
C SER A 259 -7.83 -15.49 12.19
N GLY A 260 -7.12 -14.66 11.40
CA GLY A 260 -6.86 -14.90 9.99
C GLY A 260 -5.59 -15.74 9.85
N GLY A 261 -5.74 -17.05 9.66
CA GLY A 261 -4.60 -17.94 9.52
C GLY A 261 -3.74 -17.55 8.32
N MET A 262 -2.50 -17.13 8.58
CA MET A 262 -1.42 -17.19 7.58
C MET A 262 -0.89 -18.62 7.46
N THR A 263 -1.77 -19.62 7.39
CA THR A 263 -1.34 -21.02 7.28
C THR A 263 -0.90 -21.37 5.86
N THR A 264 -1.31 -20.55 4.90
CA THR A 264 -0.78 -20.45 3.53
C THR A 264 -0.87 -18.96 3.16
N ILE A 265 -0.02 -18.46 2.26
CA ILE A 265 -0.24 -17.13 1.70
C ILE A 265 -1.44 -17.20 0.75
N ASP A 266 -2.63 -17.29 1.34
CA ASP A 266 -3.91 -17.19 0.66
C ASP A 266 -4.60 -15.90 1.11
N PHE A 267 -5.45 -15.42 0.21
CA PHE A 267 -6.15 -14.14 0.24
C PHE A 267 -6.87 -13.82 1.55
N LYS A 268 -7.42 -12.59 1.65
CA LYS A 268 -8.47 -12.21 2.60
C LYS A 268 -9.79 -13.02 2.42
N CYS A 269 -9.72 -14.33 2.16
CA CYS A 269 -10.88 -15.20 2.04
C CYS A 269 -11.42 -15.57 3.43
N GLY A 270 -11.96 -14.57 4.12
CA GLY A 270 -12.87 -14.75 5.23
C GLY A 270 -14.32 -14.70 4.73
N SER A 271 -14.86 -15.85 4.36
CA SER A 271 -16.26 -16.10 3.94
C SER A 271 -16.63 -15.74 2.49
N SER A 272 -17.19 -16.72 1.78
CA SER A 272 -17.92 -16.56 0.51
C SER A 272 -19.24 -15.77 0.64
N THR A 273 -19.41 -15.05 1.75
CA THR A 273 -20.60 -14.28 2.11
C THR A 273 -20.27 -12.84 2.50
N ALA A 274 -19.00 -12.41 2.44
CA ALA A 274 -18.64 -11.02 2.68
C ALA A 274 -19.28 -10.15 1.59
N ALA A 275 -20.26 -9.35 1.99
CA ALA A 275 -20.85 -8.34 1.11
C ALA A 275 -19.72 -7.44 0.60
N VAL A 276 -19.72 -7.14 -0.71
CA VAL A 276 -18.82 -6.15 -1.30
C VAL A 276 -18.84 -4.91 -0.38
N PRO A 277 -17.70 -4.52 0.21
CA PRO A 277 -17.69 -3.38 1.12
C PRO A 277 -18.26 -2.18 0.37
N GLN A 278 -19.34 -1.60 0.90
CA GLN A 278 -19.93 -0.39 0.38
C GLN A 278 -19.00 0.76 0.76
N TYR A 279 -17.95 0.98 -0.03
CA TYR A 279 -17.22 2.23 0.05
C TYR A 279 -18.17 3.33 -0.42
N PRO A 280 -18.39 4.40 0.38
CA PRO A 280 -19.15 5.53 -0.12
C PRO A 280 -18.48 5.99 -1.41
N LEU A 281 -19.25 6.05 -2.50
CA LEU A 281 -18.76 6.55 -3.78
C LEU A 281 -18.05 7.88 -3.51
N ILE A 282 -16.73 7.88 -3.66
CA ILE A 282 -15.91 9.08 -3.53
C ILE A 282 -16.23 9.90 -4.78
N ARG A 283 -17.20 10.81 -4.67
CA ARG A 283 -17.48 11.83 -5.69
C ARG A 283 -16.57 13.03 -5.51
#